data_AF-A0AA96QLN6-F1
#
_entry.id   AF-A0AA96QLN6-F1
#
_cell.length_a   1.000
_cell.length_b   1.000
_cell.length_c   1.000
_cell.angle_alpha   90.00
_cell.angle_beta   90.00
_cell.angle_gamma   90.00
#
_symmetry.space_group_name_H-M   'P 1'
#
loop_
_entity.id
_entity.type
_entity.pdbx_description
1 polymer ?
#
loop_
_entity_poly.entity_id
_entity_poly.type
_entity_poly.pdbx_seq_one_letter_code
_entity_poly.pdbx_strand_id
1 'polypeptide(L)'
;MDLGRTGPGGPAAALAAALPRGPGSALAGRARRTEHPAAAVRPDLEQVFRADYPWVVATAARVLGSRDEAEDVAQEVFLAFSRSTVPAGEARGWLSVAAVHTALNVLRSGRRRATREAATAVDEATGDVADTVAAREEHSRLRALLVRLPHKQAAALVLRHSGLSYAEIAGALDMAPGSVGTTIRRAESALREEWVRHASSE
;
A
#
# COMPACT_ATOMS: atom_id res chain seq x y z
N MET A 1 24.68 -22.76 -33.51
CA MET A 1 24.65 -22.03 -32.22
C MET A 1 23.44 -21.12 -32.28
N ASP A 2 22.37 -21.53 -31.62
CA ASP A 2 21.05 -20.90 -31.71
C ASP A 2 20.79 -20.02 -30.49
N LEU A 3 20.34 -18.80 -30.72
CA LEU A 3 20.11 -17.76 -29.71
C LEU A 3 18.72 -17.95 -29.12
N GLY A 4 18.66 -18.57 -27.94
CA GLY A 4 17.45 -18.75 -27.14
C GLY A 4 16.86 -17.42 -26.68
N ARG A 5 15.91 -16.94 -27.48
CA ARG A 5 15.07 -15.77 -27.25
C ARG A 5 14.10 -16.02 -26.08
N THR A 6 14.45 -15.60 -24.87
CA THR A 6 13.48 -15.49 -23.75
C THR A 6 12.51 -14.35 -24.04
N GLY A 7 11.22 -14.68 -24.22
CA GLY A 7 10.15 -13.74 -24.54
C GLY A 7 9.79 -12.80 -23.38
N PRO A 8 9.10 -11.67 -23.66
CA PRO A 8 8.65 -10.73 -22.65
C PRO A 8 7.33 -11.22 -22.06
N GLY A 9 7.41 -11.93 -20.94
CA GLY A 9 6.25 -12.46 -20.24
C GLY A 9 6.60 -12.80 -18.80
N GLY A 10 7.28 -11.87 -18.11
CA GLY A 10 7.63 -12.03 -16.70
C GLY A 10 6.44 -11.74 -15.77
N PRO A 11 6.49 -12.20 -14.51
CA PRO A 11 5.42 -12.08 -13.49
C PRO A 11 5.01 -10.63 -13.17
N ALA A 12 5.79 -9.65 -13.62
CA ALA A 12 5.53 -8.22 -13.52
C ALA A 12 4.21 -7.76 -14.16
N ALA A 13 3.81 -8.32 -15.31
CA ALA A 13 2.61 -7.87 -16.03
C ALA A 13 1.30 -8.25 -15.31
N ALA A 14 1.31 -9.31 -14.51
CA ALA A 14 0.16 -9.74 -13.71
C ALA A 14 -0.06 -8.85 -12.46
N LEU A 15 0.99 -8.18 -11.96
CA LEU A 15 0.92 -7.36 -10.74
C LEU A 15 0.16 -6.03 -10.94
N ALA A 16 0.31 -5.38 -12.10
CA ALA A 16 -0.23 -4.04 -12.33
C ALA A 16 -1.75 -4.02 -12.60
N ALA A 17 -2.32 -5.10 -13.14
CA ALA A 17 -3.71 -5.14 -13.61
C ALA A 17 -4.76 -5.39 -12.51
N ALA A 18 -4.36 -5.74 -11.28
CA ALA A 18 -5.26 -6.30 -10.27
C ALA A 18 -5.27 -5.55 -8.92
N LEU A 19 -4.62 -4.39 -8.81
CA LEU A 19 -4.58 -3.68 -7.54
C LEU A 19 -5.95 -3.08 -7.16
N PRO A 20 -6.37 -3.19 -5.89
CA PRO A 20 -7.60 -2.56 -5.41
C PRO A 20 -7.58 -1.07 -5.71
N ARG A 21 -8.60 -0.59 -6.44
CA ARG A 21 -8.82 0.85 -6.61
C ARG A 21 -9.47 1.35 -5.33
N GLY A 22 -8.83 2.33 -4.68
CA GLY A 22 -9.19 2.82 -3.35
C GLY A 22 -10.66 3.25 -3.20
N PRO A 23 -11.11 3.51 -1.96
CA PRO A 23 -12.52 3.70 -1.65
C PRO A 23 -13.04 4.99 -2.30
N GLY A 24 -13.95 4.87 -3.28
CA GLY A 24 -14.62 6.04 -3.84
C GLY A 24 -15.11 6.00 -5.29
N SER A 25 -15.33 4.84 -5.92
CA SER A 25 -16.02 4.83 -7.23
C SER A 25 -16.84 3.56 -7.44
N ALA A 26 -18.14 3.64 -7.16
CA ALA A 26 -19.23 3.11 -7.99
C ALA A 26 -20.54 3.03 -7.18
N LEU A 27 -21.32 4.11 -7.17
CA LEU A 27 -22.76 4.05 -6.92
C LEU A 27 -23.47 4.89 -7.98
N ALA A 28 -23.66 4.31 -9.17
CA ALA A 28 -24.76 4.63 -10.08
C ALA A 28 -24.68 3.69 -11.30
N GLY A 29 -25.63 2.76 -11.41
CA GLY A 29 -25.80 1.95 -12.60
C GLY A 29 -26.54 0.64 -12.32
N ARG A 30 -27.86 0.68 -12.43
CA ARG A 30 -28.75 -0.50 -12.41
C ARG A 30 -28.21 -1.59 -13.34
N ALA A 31 -27.76 -2.71 -12.77
CA ALA A 31 -27.47 -3.93 -13.51
C ALA A 31 -28.55 -4.98 -13.21
N ARG A 32 -29.06 -5.57 -14.30
CA ARG A 32 -29.91 -6.77 -14.29
C ARG A 32 -29.20 -7.85 -13.47
N ARG A 33 -29.94 -8.49 -12.55
CA ARG A 33 -29.50 -9.69 -11.83
C ARG A 33 -29.29 -10.81 -12.84
N THR A 34 -28.06 -10.97 -13.32
CA THR A 34 -27.57 -12.28 -13.70
C THR A 34 -27.19 -12.98 -12.41
N GLU A 35 -27.82 -14.12 -12.16
CA GLU A 35 -27.39 -15.05 -11.12
C GLU A 35 -25.90 -15.35 -11.38
N HIS A 36 -25.01 -14.78 -10.56
CA HIS A 36 -23.63 -15.23 -10.53
C HIS A 36 -23.64 -16.59 -9.83
N PRO A 37 -23.28 -17.69 -10.51
CA PRO A 37 -23.00 -18.92 -9.78
C PRO A 37 -21.95 -18.56 -8.73
N ALA A 38 -22.20 -18.92 -7.47
CA ALA A 38 -21.33 -18.61 -6.34
C ALA A 38 -19.88 -18.78 -6.79
N ALA A 39 -19.17 -17.67 -6.98
CA ALA A 39 -17.86 -17.68 -7.61
C ALA A 39 -16.98 -18.60 -6.77
N ALA A 40 -16.62 -19.76 -7.34
CA ALA A 40 -15.88 -20.76 -6.60
C ALA A 40 -14.63 -20.08 -6.04
N VAL A 41 -14.53 -20.04 -4.71
CA VAL A 41 -13.38 -19.46 -4.01
C VAL A 41 -12.13 -20.16 -4.54
N ARG A 42 -11.13 -19.38 -4.96
CA ARG A 42 -9.89 -19.94 -5.48
C ARG A 42 -9.31 -20.96 -4.49
N PRO A 43 -8.89 -22.16 -4.94
CA PRO A 43 -8.60 -23.29 -4.07
C PRO A 43 -7.40 -23.08 -3.13
N ASP A 44 -6.50 -22.17 -3.50
CA ASP A 44 -5.30 -21.82 -2.75
C ASP A 44 -5.47 -20.61 -1.81
N LEU A 45 -6.68 -20.01 -1.73
CA LEU A 45 -6.92 -18.84 -0.89
C LEU A 45 -6.58 -19.10 0.58
N GLU A 46 -7.06 -20.22 1.14
CA GLU A 46 -6.87 -20.53 2.55
C GLU A 46 -5.39 -20.70 2.91
N GLN A 47 -4.65 -21.39 2.06
CA GLN A 47 -3.21 -21.61 2.25
C GLN A 47 -2.46 -20.27 2.26
N VAL A 48 -2.70 -19.44 1.24
CA VAL A 48 -2.06 -18.12 1.10
C VAL A 48 -2.48 -17.19 2.23
N PHE A 49 -3.76 -17.19 2.63
CA PHE A 49 -4.24 -16.39 3.75
C PHE A 49 -3.51 -16.75 5.04
N ARG A 50 -3.45 -18.03 5.40
CA ARG A 50 -2.77 -18.46 6.64
C ARG A 50 -1.28 -18.12 6.63
N ALA A 51 -0.62 -18.23 5.48
CA ALA A 51 0.81 -17.96 5.35
C ALA A 51 1.14 -16.45 5.37
N ASP A 52 0.35 -15.63 4.67
CA ASP A 52 0.73 -14.25 4.37
C ASP A 52 -0.09 -13.20 5.13
N TYR A 53 -1.18 -13.56 5.81
CA TYR A 53 -2.00 -12.57 6.54
C TYR A 53 -1.21 -11.75 7.57
N PRO A 54 -0.37 -12.34 8.46
CA PRO A 54 0.43 -11.55 9.40
C PRO A 54 1.38 -10.57 8.70
N TRP A 55 1.91 -10.97 7.54
CA TRP A 55 2.80 -10.14 6.74
C TRP A 55 2.07 -8.95 6.10
N VAL A 56 0.87 -9.20 5.55
CA VAL A 56 0.02 -8.16 4.95
C VAL A 56 -0.40 -7.13 6.01
N VAL A 57 -0.87 -7.59 7.17
CA VAL A 57 -1.24 -6.71 8.29
C VAL A 57 -0.03 -5.90 8.76
N ALA A 58 1.13 -6.53 8.97
CA ALA A 58 2.34 -5.81 9.37
C ALA A 58 2.77 -4.76 8.32
N THR A 59 2.64 -5.08 7.03
CA THR A 59 2.98 -4.17 5.93
C THR A 59 2.05 -2.96 5.90
N ALA A 60 0.74 -3.15 6.04
CA ALA A 60 -0.23 -2.06 6.11
C ALA A 60 -0.07 -1.23 7.40
N ALA A 61 0.19 -1.88 8.54
CA ALA A 61 0.38 -1.21 9.83
C ALA A 61 1.59 -0.26 9.85
N ARG A 62 2.67 -0.58 9.11
CA ARG A 62 3.81 0.34 8.92
C ARG A 62 3.42 1.66 8.26
N VAL A 63 2.40 1.65 7.41
CA VAL A 63 1.92 2.84 6.69
C VAL A 63 0.87 3.58 7.52
N LEU A 64 -0.05 2.86 8.15
CA LEU A 64 -1.22 3.46 8.81
C LEU A 64 -0.94 3.85 10.27
N GLY A 65 -0.10 3.08 10.97
CA GLY A 65 0.09 3.21 12.41
C GLY A 65 -1.11 2.74 13.25
N SER A 66 -2.10 2.09 12.62
CA SER A 66 -3.28 1.50 13.24
C SER A 66 -3.37 0.03 12.86
N ARG A 67 -3.56 -0.84 13.86
CA ARG A 67 -3.74 -2.28 13.64
C ARG A 67 -5.09 -2.57 13.01
N ASP A 68 -6.15 -1.91 13.47
CA ASP A 68 -7.51 -2.15 13.01
C ASP A 68 -7.66 -1.74 11.53
N GLU A 69 -7.18 -0.55 11.16
CA GLU A 69 -7.19 -0.12 9.76
C GLU A 69 -6.31 -1.04 8.88
N ALA A 70 -5.22 -1.61 9.44
CA ALA A 70 -4.37 -2.54 8.72
C ALA A 70 -5.04 -3.90 8.50
N GLU A 71 -5.84 -4.39 9.44
CA GLU A 71 -6.65 -5.60 9.28
C GLU A 71 -7.75 -5.40 8.24
N ASP A 72 -8.37 -4.21 8.18
CA ASP A 72 -9.33 -3.85 7.13
C ASP A 72 -8.67 -3.82 5.75
N VAL A 73 -7.47 -3.23 5.64
CA VAL A 73 -6.67 -3.29 4.41
C VAL A 73 -6.36 -4.73 4.03
N ALA A 74 -5.97 -5.57 4.99
CA ALA A 74 -5.70 -6.98 4.72
C ALA A 74 -6.93 -7.70 4.16
N GLN A 75 -8.12 -7.46 4.74
CA GLN A 75 -9.37 -8.02 4.22
C GLN A 75 -9.62 -7.59 2.77
N GLU A 76 -9.50 -6.31 2.45
CA GLU A 76 -9.68 -5.81 1.07
C GLU A 76 -8.69 -6.46 0.10
N VAL A 77 -7.43 -6.59 0.52
CA VAL A 77 -6.35 -7.20 -0.28
C VAL A 77 -6.61 -8.69 -0.53
N PHE A 78 -7.02 -9.47 0.48
CA PHE A 78 -7.33 -10.89 0.30
C PHE A 78 -8.62 -11.10 -0.50
N LEU A 79 -9.62 -10.21 -0.36
CA LEU A 79 -10.79 -10.20 -1.23
C LEU A 79 -10.38 -9.94 -2.69
N ALA A 80 -9.47 -9.01 -2.94
CA ALA A 80 -8.93 -8.79 -4.29
C ALA A 80 -8.14 -10.02 -4.79
N PHE A 81 -7.32 -10.63 -3.94
CA PHE A 81 -6.57 -11.85 -4.27
C PHE A 81 -7.50 -13.01 -4.65
N SER A 82 -8.62 -13.17 -3.94
CA SER A 82 -9.63 -14.21 -4.19
C SER A 82 -10.22 -14.17 -5.61
N ARG A 83 -10.21 -12.97 -6.23
CA ARG A 83 -10.69 -12.72 -7.60
C ARG A 83 -9.56 -12.60 -8.63
N SER A 84 -8.30 -12.67 -8.18
CA SER A 84 -7.13 -12.51 -9.05
C SER A 84 -6.72 -13.86 -9.67
N THR A 85 -5.96 -13.79 -10.76
CA THR A 85 -5.33 -14.95 -11.42
C THR A 85 -3.87 -15.15 -10.98
N VAL A 86 -3.41 -14.42 -9.96
CA VAL A 86 -2.03 -14.45 -9.47
C VAL A 86 -1.73 -15.83 -8.87
N PRO A 87 -0.68 -16.55 -9.30
CA PRO A 87 -0.33 -17.84 -8.72
C PRO A 87 0.04 -17.74 -7.24
N ALA A 88 -0.22 -18.79 -6.43
CA ALA A 88 0.15 -18.85 -5.02
C ALA A 88 1.64 -18.52 -4.76
N GLY A 89 2.54 -19.02 -5.63
CA GLY A 89 3.99 -18.77 -5.51
C GLY A 89 4.41 -17.30 -5.69
N GLU A 90 3.55 -16.48 -6.29
CA GLU A 90 3.78 -15.04 -6.51
C GLU A 90 2.91 -14.17 -5.57
N ALA A 91 2.06 -14.80 -4.76
CA ALA A 91 1.05 -14.12 -3.97
C ALA A 91 1.67 -13.14 -2.97
N ARG A 92 2.73 -13.51 -2.25
CA ARG A 92 3.34 -12.64 -1.24
C ARG A 92 3.83 -11.31 -1.80
N GLY A 93 4.47 -11.32 -2.97
CA GLY A 93 4.91 -10.11 -3.65
C GLY A 93 3.72 -9.24 -4.05
N TRP A 94 2.71 -9.86 -4.67
CA TRP A 94 1.48 -9.18 -5.08
C TRP A 94 0.70 -8.58 -3.90
N LEU A 95 0.50 -9.36 -2.83
CA LEU A 95 -0.20 -8.96 -1.61
C LEU A 95 0.50 -7.79 -0.93
N SER A 96 1.83 -7.79 -0.89
CA SER A 96 2.61 -6.68 -0.32
C SER A 96 2.35 -5.38 -1.06
N VAL A 97 2.30 -5.44 -2.39
CA VAL A 97 2.07 -4.28 -3.26
C VAL A 97 0.64 -3.77 -3.09
N ALA A 98 -0.34 -4.67 -3.11
CA ALA A 98 -1.73 -4.34 -2.85
C ALA A 98 -1.89 -3.68 -1.48
N ALA A 99 -1.29 -4.25 -0.42
CA ALA A 99 -1.33 -3.70 0.93
C ALA A 99 -0.75 -2.28 1.01
N VAL A 100 0.43 -2.04 0.43
CA VAL A 100 1.05 -0.71 0.45
C VAL A 100 0.21 0.31 -0.31
N HIS A 101 -0.30 -0.03 -1.49
CA HIS A 101 -1.15 0.87 -2.25
C HIS A 101 -2.46 1.19 -1.54
N THR A 102 -3.17 0.18 -1.03
CA THR A 102 -4.42 0.39 -0.30
C THR A 102 -4.16 1.20 0.97
N ALA A 103 -3.12 0.89 1.74
CA ALA A 103 -2.77 1.63 2.94
C ALA A 103 -2.40 3.10 2.65
N LEU A 104 -1.62 3.39 1.62
CA LEU A 104 -1.30 4.77 1.21
C LEU A 104 -2.56 5.54 0.77
N ASN A 105 -3.50 4.86 0.10
CA ASN A 105 -4.78 5.45 -0.28
C ASN A 105 -5.65 5.77 0.93
N VAL A 106 -5.76 4.84 1.89
CA VAL A 106 -6.46 5.03 3.16
C VAL A 106 -5.85 6.22 3.92
N LEU A 107 -4.53 6.23 4.11
CA LEU A 107 -3.80 7.30 4.82
C LEU A 107 -4.07 8.68 4.20
N ARG A 108 -4.01 8.80 2.87
CA ARG A 108 -4.30 10.06 2.17
C ARG A 108 -5.77 10.45 2.25
N SER A 109 -6.68 9.48 2.19
CA SER A 109 -8.13 9.75 2.31
C SER A 109 -8.48 10.26 3.72
N GLY A 110 -7.86 9.68 4.75
CA GLY A 110 -7.96 10.13 6.14
C GLY A 110 -7.49 11.57 6.30
N ARG A 111 -6.32 11.91 5.76
CA ARG A 111 -5.82 13.29 5.76
C ARG A 111 -6.79 14.27 5.10
N ARG A 112 -7.31 13.94 3.90
CA ARG A 112 -8.29 14.80 3.20
C ARG A 112 -9.61 14.95 3.97
N ARG A 113 -10.03 13.94 4.72
CA ARG A 113 -11.22 13.99 5.57
C ARG A 113 -10.97 14.92 6.76
N ALA A 114 -9.89 14.69 7.51
CA ALA A 114 -9.49 15.53 8.64
C ALA A 114 -9.32 17.00 8.25
N THR A 115 -8.75 17.31 7.07
CA THR A 115 -8.64 18.70 6.59
C THR A 115 -10.00 19.34 6.30
N ARG A 116 -10.98 18.58 5.78
CA ARG A 116 -12.34 19.10 5.53
C ARG A 116 -13.13 19.31 6.83
N GLU A 117 -12.98 18.38 7.78
CA GLU A 117 -13.59 18.46 9.10
C GLU A 117 -12.99 19.62 9.91
N ALA A 118 -11.67 19.81 9.89
CA ALA A 118 -11.01 20.94 10.53
C ALA A 118 -11.40 22.30 9.90
N ALA A 119 -11.67 22.35 8.60
CA ALA A 119 -12.18 23.55 7.94
C ALA A 119 -13.63 23.91 8.33
N THR A 120 -14.34 23.01 9.00
CA THR A 120 -15.75 23.18 9.42
C THR A 120 -15.94 23.18 10.94
N ALA A 121 -14.92 22.84 11.72
CA ALA A 121 -14.97 22.82 13.17
C ALA A 121 -14.45 24.14 13.79
N VAL A 122 -15.21 24.71 14.72
CA VAL A 122 -14.72 25.68 15.70
C VAL A 122 -14.13 24.87 16.87
N ASP A 123 -12.94 25.28 17.28
CA ASP A 123 -11.95 24.60 18.12
C ASP A 123 -12.45 23.97 19.44
N GLU A 124 -12.10 22.70 19.69
CA GLU A 124 -11.90 22.14 21.02
C GLU A 124 -10.77 21.10 20.99
N ALA A 125 -9.67 21.41 21.70
CA ALA A 125 -8.50 20.56 21.88
C ALA A 125 -8.46 19.99 23.30
N THR A 126 -8.05 18.72 23.49
CA THR A 126 -7.32 18.28 24.70
C THR A 126 -6.74 16.85 24.58
N GLY A 127 -5.61 16.58 25.24
CA GLY A 127 -5.33 15.28 25.88
C GLY A 127 -3.91 14.69 25.71
N ASP A 128 -3.07 14.86 26.74
CA ASP A 128 -1.66 14.43 26.90
C ASP A 128 -1.49 12.98 27.46
N VAL A 129 -0.45 12.25 27.01
CA VAL A 129 0.08 10.99 27.60
C VAL A 129 1.59 10.86 27.30
N ALA A 130 2.44 11.64 27.98
CA ALA A 130 3.89 11.63 27.78
C ALA A 130 4.55 10.24 28.00
N ASP A 131 5.64 9.99 27.26
CA ASP A 131 6.46 8.77 27.05
C ASP A 131 6.04 7.78 25.96
N THR A 132 4.75 7.61 25.69
CA THR A 132 4.29 6.97 24.42
C THR A 132 4.00 7.98 23.31
N VAL A 133 3.94 9.27 23.68
CA VAL A 133 3.70 10.39 22.77
C VAL A 133 4.87 10.63 21.83
N ALA A 134 6.13 10.62 22.28
CA ALA A 134 7.28 10.93 21.42
C ALA A 134 7.41 9.97 20.22
N ALA A 135 7.33 8.65 20.45
CA ALA A 135 7.35 7.66 19.37
C ALA A 135 6.10 7.76 18.47
N ARG A 136 4.92 8.03 19.06
CA ARG A 136 3.68 8.26 18.28
C ARG A 136 3.77 9.53 17.45
N GLU A 137 4.37 10.59 17.96
CA GLU A 137 4.62 11.83 17.24
C GLU A 137 5.60 11.61 16.11
N GLU A 138 6.71 10.92 16.36
CA GLU A 138 7.71 10.56 15.35
C GLU A 138 7.06 9.76 14.20
N HIS A 139 6.28 8.72 14.54
CA HIS A 139 5.54 7.92 13.58
C HIS A 139 4.44 8.73 12.86
N SER A 140 3.82 9.70 13.54
CA SER A 140 2.85 10.62 12.93
C SER A 140 3.51 11.56 11.93
N ARG A 141 4.69 12.10 12.28
CA ARG A 141 5.52 12.94 11.41
C ARG A 141 5.90 12.14 10.16
N LEU A 142 6.43 10.91 10.31
CA LEU A 142 6.78 10.05 9.17
C LEU A 142 5.58 9.79 8.25
N ARG A 143 4.40 9.49 8.79
CA ARG A 143 3.18 9.29 7.99
C ARG A 143 2.75 10.55 7.25
N ALA A 144 2.85 11.73 7.88
CA ALA A 144 2.58 12.99 7.23
C ALA A 144 3.55 13.25 6.05
N LEU A 145 4.82 12.86 6.20
CA LEU A 145 5.80 12.95 5.11
C LEU A 145 5.50 11.97 3.97
N LEU A 146 5.14 10.72 4.28
CA LEU A 146 4.76 9.70 3.28
C LEU A 146 3.57 10.17 2.42
N VAL A 147 2.61 10.89 3.01
CA VAL A 147 1.47 11.46 2.29
C VAL A 147 1.90 12.49 1.25
N ARG A 148 2.94 13.29 1.55
CA ARG A 148 3.44 14.37 0.69
C ARG A 148 4.30 13.88 -0.47
N LEU A 149 4.94 12.72 -0.33
CA LEU A 149 5.69 12.11 -1.42
C LEU A 149 4.79 11.75 -2.60
N PRO A 150 5.28 11.80 -3.85
CA PRO A 150 4.63 11.17 -4.99
C PRO A 150 4.29 9.70 -4.70
N HIS A 151 3.12 9.23 -5.12
CA HIS A 151 2.63 7.87 -4.79
C HIS A 151 3.64 6.76 -5.12
N LYS A 152 4.23 6.77 -6.33
CA LYS A 152 5.23 5.77 -6.72
C LYS A 152 6.49 5.81 -5.85
N GLN A 153 6.90 6.99 -5.37
CA GLN A 153 8.06 7.13 -4.48
C GLN A 153 7.77 6.58 -3.09
N ALA A 154 6.63 6.94 -2.50
CA ALA A 154 6.19 6.40 -1.21
C ALA A 154 6.03 4.87 -1.28
N ALA A 155 5.37 4.36 -2.32
CA ALA A 155 5.17 2.93 -2.50
C ALA A 155 6.49 2.18 -2.66
N ALA A 156 7.40 2.65 -3.52
CA ALA A 156 8.71 2.02 -3.72
C ALA A 156 9.52 1.95 -2.42
N LEU A 157 9.51 3.02 -1.62
CA LEU A 157 10.21 3.09 -0.35
C LEU A 157 9.63 2.09 0.66
N VAL A 158 8.30 2.09 0.85
CA VAL A 158 7.63 1.18 1.80
C VAL A 158 7.79 -0.28 1.40
N LEU A 159 7.68 -0.60 0.10
CA LEU A 159 7.87 -1.96 -0.40
C LEU A 159 9.30 -2.44 -0.18
N ARG A 160 10.29 -1.57 -0.42
CA ARG A 160 11.70 -1.91 -0.16
C ARG A 160 11.95 -2.19 1.31
N HIS A 161 11.43 -1.34 2.20
CA HIS A 161 11.56 -1.54 3.65
C HIS A 161 10.76 -2.76 4.14
N SER A 162 9.70 -3.14 3.41
CA SER A 162 8.95 -4.37 3.66
C SER A 162 9.63 -5.60 3.07
N GLY A 163 10.83 -5.50 2.49
CA GLY A 163 11.64 -6.65 2.10
C GLY A 163 11.54 -7.06 0.63
N LEU A 164 10.81 -6.34 -0.21
CA LEU A 164 10.77 -6.64 -1.65
C LEU A 164 12.10 -6.30 -2.33
N SER A 165 12.46 -7.11 -3.31
CA SER A 165 13.59 -6.90 -4.19
C SER A 165 13.31 -5.78 -5.20
N TYR A 166 14.37 -5.25 -5.82
CA TYR A 166 14.23 -4.21 -6.85
C TYR A 166 13.45 -4.71 -8.07
N ALA A 167 13.62 -6.00 -8.42
CA ALA A 167 12.89 -6.60 -9.53
C ALA A 167 11.38 -6.73 -9.24
N GLU A 168 11.02 -7.15 -8.03
CA GLU A 168 9.63 -7.22 -7.60
C GLU A 168 8.98 -5.84 -7.56
N ILE A 169 9.70 -4.83 -7.03
CA ILE A 169 9.21 -3.43 -7.02
C ILE A 169 9.05 -2.88 -8.44
N ALA A 170 9.99 -3.19 -9.34
CA ALA A 170 9.92 -2.77 -10.74
C ALA A 170 8.65 -3.29 -11.41
N GLY A 171 8.38 -4.59 -11.26
CA GLY A 171 7.17 -5.20 -11.80
C GLY A 171 5.89 -4.69 -11.13
N ALA A 172 5.93 -4.50 -9.82
CA ALA A 172 4.81 -4.03 -9.03
C ALA A 172 4.32 -2.63 -9.38
N LEU A 173 5.25 -1.71 -9.61
CA LEU A 173 4.97 -0.30 -9.81
C LEU A 173 4.96 0.11 -11.28
N ASP A 174 5.06 -0.87 -12.19
CA ASP A 174 5.24 -0.67 -13.62
C ASP A 174 6.37 0.35 -13.88
N MET A 175 7.58 -0.06 -13.48
CA MET A 175 8.79 0.74 -13.53
C MET A 175 9.91 -0.02 -14.24
N ALA A 176 10.77 0.71 -14.95
CA ALA A 176 12.01 0.15 -15.45
C ALA A 176 12.90 -0.34 -14.26
N PRO A 177 13.51 -1.53 -14.32
CA PRO A 177 14.34 -2.04 -13.21
C PRO A 177 15.43 -1.05 -12.74
N GLY A 178 16.06 -0.33 -13.69
CA GLY A 178 17.08 0.67 -13.39
C GLY A 178 16.55 1.95 -12.70
N SER A 179 15.24 2.21 -12.73
CA SER A 179 14.64 3.41 -12.11
C SER A 179 14.18 3.19 -10.68
N VAL A 180 14.11 1.95 -10.20
CA VAL A 180 13.67 1.64 -8.83
C VAL A 180 14.62 2.26 -7.81
N GLY A 181 15.93 2.08 -7.97
CA GLY A 181 16.92 2.62 -7.03
C GLY A 181 16.95 4.14 -6.97
N THR A 182 16.85 4.80 -8.12
CA THR A 182 16.79 6.26 -8.15
C THR A 182 15.49 6.79 -7.55
N THR A 183 14.38 6.08 -7.72
CA THR A 183 13.08 6.43 -7.11
C THR A 183 13.10 6.30 -5.59
N ILE A 184 13.65 5.20 -5.06
CA ILE A 184 13.81 5.00 -3.61
C ILE A 184 14.73 6.08 -3.03
N ARG A 185 15.88 6.34 -3.67
CA ARG A 185 16.82 7.36 -3.19
C ARG A 185 16.20 8.77 -3.17
N ARG A 186 15.38 9.11 -4.18
CA ARG A 186 14.62 10.37 -4.19
C ARG A 186 13.63 10.45 -3.04
N ALA A 187 12.92 9.35 -2.74
CA ALA A 187 12.02 9.28 -1.59
C ALA A 187 12.76 9.49 -0.27
N GLU A 188 13.89 8.81 -0.07
CA GLU A 188 14.73 8.95 1.12
C GLU A 188 15.31 10.36 1.29
N SER A 189 15.79 10.97 0.19
CA SER A 189 16.26 12.36 0.20
C SER A 189 15.15 13.33 0.61
N ALA A 190 13.97 13.21 0.01
CA ALA A 190 12.83 14.06 0.35
C ALA A 190 12.39 13.89 1.82
N LEU A 191 12.35 12.65 2.33
CA LEU A 191 12.08 12.40 3.75
C LEU A 191 13.13 13.08 4.65
N ARG A 192 14.42 12.92 4.34
CA ARG A 192 15.51 13.49 5.14
C ARG A 192 15.47 15.02 5.16
N GLU A 193 15.26 15.64 4.00
CA GLU A 193 15.17 17.10 3.89
C GLU A 193 13.97 17.67 4.66
N GLU A 194 12.82 16.98 4.60
CA GLU A 194 11.64 17.43 5.35
C GLU A 194 11.81 17.17 6.86
N TRP A 195 12.45 16.06 7.25
CA TRP A 195 12.73 15.73 8.65
C TRP A 195 13.63 16.78 9.31
N VAL A 196 14.74 17.15 8.64
CA VAL A 196 15.68 18.17 9.12
C VAL A 196 15.00 19.52 9.24
N ARG A 197 14.18 19.93 8.26
CA ARG A 197 13.44 21.21 8.31
C ARG A 197 12.52 21.31 9.53
N HIS A 198 11.86 20.22 9.92
CA HIS A 198 10.98 20.22 11.09
C HIS A 198 11.77 20.15 12.40
N ALA A 199 12.88 19.40 12.45
CA ALA A 199 13.76 19.37 13.62
C ALA A 199 14.50 20.69 13.88
N SER A 200 14.63 21.57 12.88
CA SER A 200 15.19 22.92 13.03
C SER A 200 14.15 24.00 13.32
N SER A 201 12.85 23.65 13.39
CA SER A 201 11.75 24.58 13.69
C SER A 201 11.15 24.38 15.10
N GLU A 202 11.69 23.43 15.88
CA GLU A 202 11.45 23.24 17.32
C GLU A 202 12.62 23.86 18.11
#